data_AF-A0A1W1D0D8-F1
#
_entry.id   AF-A0A1W1D0D8-F1
#
_cell.length_a   1.000
_cell.length_b   1.000
_cell.length_c   1.000
_cell.angle_alpha   90.00
_cell.angle_beta   90.00
_cell.angle_gamma   90.00
#
_symmetry.space_group_name_H-M   'P 1'
#
loop_
_entity.id
_entity.type
_entity.pdbx_description
1 polymer ?
#
loop_
_entity_poly.entity_id
_entity_poly.type
_entity_poly.pdbx_seq_one_letter_code
_entity_poly.pdbx_strand_id
1 'polypeptide(L)'
;MKNSYKWSILSITTFLLIGCGGGGDNSSSTNTGNSVEQNRSEVEEEQLSLLDRGFVLSTPYGIEVEEKSPISNQIIKDNIEVITDNNLTYHDSNLFANVSLQEVNPIKDIQFISNSDLLIITHEDFVDELKPLKRHKDATGMPTTIVTWQELVTKFDGRDDAEKIKKAIAYYAKESKIKYVMLVGDVDKFPVRYCKVYDNVIWGDGWVSTDLYYADIYKDGKFASWDGNNNNKFCERVAVESNPKGRLINLDQIEANIDIPVGRVPASTAEEVENYVHKIIVYEKGGYKDYMNNALLLVPGNDKGDDAYPGSTALKDSVAREFSRYPIIRKLSNLKPNNVVINVIKKYHNLRPQDISKSIEDGVGFINFAGHGAYWGWSLGYNNIDYKWTSFGRSDISSLKNQDKFPIIFSVACSTGRYIFDKKFKAKNGKDFDLSVSCKYDPNNHIQGCLPAPQANPLAEYMPEPSTIQPAKYDIDSMAEYFLVKGRDNGAIAFMGSTDATQGAAQTIDQYFSSIYSLEFSWQKNIENPTLGDFWKYTINTYNKNHVNMDKEESNNWRADIPFAHLLKYHLFGDPSLRAWGIE
;
A
#
# COMPACT_ATOMS: atom_id res chain seq x y z
N MET A 1 -5.80 61.44 29.13
CA MET A 1 -5.45 62.73 28.48
C MET A 1 -4.56 62.43 27.26
N LYS A 2 -4.22 63.45 26.45
CA LYS A 2 -3.06 63.56 25.53
C LYS A 2 -1.89 62.60 25.89
N ASN A 3 -1.08 62.00 25.00
CA ASN A 3 -0.76 62.15 23.56
C ASN A 3 0.31 61.06 23.22
N SER A 4 0.88 60.81 22.03
CA SER A 4 0.52 60.95 20.59
C SER A 4 1.75 60.57 19.72
N TYR A 5 1.57 60.10 18.47
CA TYR A 5 2.61 59.97 17.41
C TYR A 5 3.72 58.90 17.59
N LYS A 6 4.56 58.59 16.58
CA LYS A 6 4.34 58.12 15.18
C LYS A 6 5.69 57.58 14.63
N TRP A 7 5.65 56.44 13.92
CA TRP A 7 6.48 56.00 12.77
C TRP A 7 7.99 56.34 12.57
N SER A 8 8.68 55.35 11.97
CA SER A 8 9.63 55.44 10.83
C SER A 8 11.17 55.64 10.99
N ILE A 9 11.90 54.60 10.54
CA ILE A 9 12.93 54.59 9.45
C ILE A 9 14.46 54.67 9.74
N LEU A 10 15.14 53.57 9.36
CA LEU A 10 16.50 53.33 8.79
C LEU A 10 17.86 53.48 9.53
N SER A 11 18.75 52.56 9.08
CA SER A 11 20.21 52.69 8.85
C SER A 11 21.25 52.50 9.98
N ILE A 12 21.79 51.27 10.03
CA ILE A 12 23.20 50.89 9.77
C ILE A 12 24.30 51.89 10.18
N THR A 13 25.26 51.45 11.02
CA THR A 13 26.72 51.67 10.87
C THR A 13 27.50 50.59 11.63
N THR A 14 28.69 50.20 11.13
CA THR A 14 29.56 49.11 11.64
C THR A 14 30.80 49.64 12.37
N PHE A 15 31.18 49.06 13.51
CA PHE A 15 32.56 48.95 14.03
C PHE A 15 32.69 47.55 14.71
N LEU A 16 33.69 46.70 14.42
CA LEU A 16 35.08 46.67 14.92
C LEU A 16 35.19 46.48 16.46
N LEU A 17 36.18 45.75 17.02
CA LEU A 17 37.08 44.67 16.55
C LEU A 17 37.86 44.14 17.78
N ILE A 18 38.33 42.88 17.77
CA ILE A 18 39.39 42.30 18.65
C ILE A 18 39.03 42.17 20.16
N GLY A 19 39.38 41.08 20.87
CA GLY A 19 39.99 39.82 20.45
C GLY A 19 40.89 39.18 21.53
N CYS A 20 41.48 38.02 21.19
CA CYS A 20 42.41 37.18 21.99
C CYS A 20 41.82 36.55 23.28
N GLY A 21 42.21 35.33 23.69
CA GLY A 21 43.02 34.24 23.09
C GLY A 21 42.64 32.91 23.78
N GLY A 22 42.95 31.70 23.30
CA GLY A 22 44.13 31.21 22.56
C GLY A 22 45.07 30.46 23.54
N GLY A 23 45.76 29.35 23.23
CA GLY A 23 45.71 28.40 22.08
C GLY A 23 45.52 26.96 22.63
N GLY A 24 45.62 25.86 21.88
CA GLY A 24 46.56 25.51 20.80
C GLY A 24 47.35 24.26 21.24
N ASP A 25 47.99 23.42 20.42
CA ASP A 25 48.01 23.19 18.95
C ASP A 25 48.42 21.67 18.78
N ASN A 26 49.00 21.05 17.74
CA ASN A 26 49.53 21.48 16.43
C ASN A 26 49.74 20.25 15.49
N SER A 27 49.56 20.43 14.17
CA SER A 27 50.30 19.73 13.09
C SER A 27 50.07 18.21 12.84
N SER A 28 50.30 17.63 11.64
CA SER A 28 51.02 18.12 10.43
C SER A 28 50.60 17.44 9.10
N SER A 29 50.63 18.19 7.97
CA SER A 29 51.11 17.84 6.59
C SER A 29 50.83 16.46 5.92
N THR A 30 50.61 16.26 4.61
CA THR A 30 50.56 17.05 3.32
C THR A 30 49.90 16.11 2.23
N ASN A 31 49.83 16.29 0.89
CA ASN A 31 50.47 17.17 -0.12
C ASN A 31 49.54 17.36 -1.37
N THR A 32 50.04 17.83 -2.53
CA THR A 32 49.28 18.11 -3.77
C THR A 32 49.97 17.64 -5.07
N GLY A 33 49.27 17.70 -6.22
CA GLY A 33 49.84 17.53 -7.58
C GLY A 33 48.83 17.80 -8.72
N ASN A 34 49.22 18.54 -9.75
CA ASN A 34 48.38 19.00 -10.89
C ASN A 34 49.27 19.19 -12.15
N SER A 35 48.80 18.93 -13.37
CA SER A 35 49.42 19.43 -14.63
C SER A 35 48.51 19.31 -15.87
N VAL A 36 48.69 20.21 -16.85
CA VAL A 36 47.99 20.28 -18.16
C VAL A 36 48.88 20.97 -19.20
N GLU A 37 49.10 20.36 -20.37
CA GLU A 37 49.63 20.94 -21.64
C GLU A 37 48.91 20.21 -22.81
N GLN A 38 48.36 20.82 -23.89
CA GLN A 38 48.96 21.62 -24.99
C GLN A 38 49.98 20.81 -25.85
N ASN A 39 49.98 20.80 -27.19
CA ASN A 39 49.79 21.89 -28.17
C ASN A 39 49.63 21.37 -29.64
N ARG A 40 49.02 22.17 -30.55
CA ARG A 40 49.18 22.21 -32.04
C ARG A 40 48.79 20.94 -32.86
N SER A 41 48.36 20.98 -34.13
CA SER A 41 47.91 22.04 -35.09
C SER A 41 47.20 21.33 -36.30
N GLU A 42 46.98 21.80 -37.54
CA GLU A 42 47.26 22.99 -38.40
C GLU A 42 46.20 22.94 -39.56
N VAL A 43 45.42 24.01 -39.86
CA VAL A 43 45.42 24.83 -41.12
C VAL A 43 44.87 24.21 -42.44
N GLU A 44 44.06 25.04 -43.15
CA GLU A 44 43.73 25.10 -44.60
C GLU A 44 42.50 24.41 -45.29
N GLU A 45 41.94 25.23 -46.20
CA GLU A 45 41.04 25.01 -47.37
C GLU A 45 39.57 24.51 -47.25
N GLU A 46 38.86 24.58 -48.38
CA GLU A 46 37.45 25.00 -48.51
C GLU A 46 36.70 24.24 -49.65
N GLN A 47 35.41 24.54 -49.83
CA GLN A 47 34.56 24.24 -51.02
C GLN A 47 34.06 22.77 -51.25
N LEU A 48 32.77 22.58 -50.90
CA LEU A 48 31.73 21.89 -51.69
C LEU A 48 31.94 20.45 -52.21
N SER A 49 31.37 19.47 -51.52
CA SER A 49 30.39 18.49 -52.09
C SER A 49 29.70 17.72 -50.95
N LEU A 50 28.88 16.69 -51.30
CA LEU A 50 28.00 15.89 -50.41
C LEU A 50 26.74 16.66 -49.93
N LEU A 51 25.49 16.21 -50.07
CA LEU A 51 24.89 14.95 -50.57
C LEU A 51 25.32 13.64 -49.88
N ASP A 52 24.34 12.92 -49.33
CA ASP A 52 24.45 11.62 -48.67
C ASP A 52 25.38 11.50 -47.45
N ARG A 53 24.88 11.98 -46.30
CA ARG A 53 24.87 11.37 -44.95
C ARG A 53 24.14 12.35 -44.01
N GLY A 54 23.20 11.96 -43.16
CA GLY A 54 22.91 10.63 -42.62
C GLY A 54 22.93 10.71 -41.10
N PHE A 55 21.93 11.37 -40.50
CA PHE A 55 21.87 11.58 -39.05
C PHE A 55 21.62 10.25 -38.32
N VAL A 56 22.67 9.72 -37.69
CA VAL A 56 22.58 8.55 -36.81
C VAL A 56 22.05 8.98 -35.45
N LEU A 57 20.74 8.86 -35.24
CA LEU A 57 20.14 8.78 -33.91
C LEU A 57 20.13 7.32 -33.46
N SER A 58 21.16 6.91 -32.72
CA SER A 58 21.32 5.55 -32.22
C SER A 58 20.37 5.27 -31.05
N THR A 59 19.25 4.60 -31.32
CA THR A 59 18.41 3.99 -30.27
C THR A 59 18.85 2.54 -30.00
N PRO A 60 18.89 2.08 -28.73
CA PRO A 60 19.46 0.78 -28.39
C PRO A 60 18.45 -0.38 -28.51
N TYR A 61 17.78 -0.50 -29.67
CA TYR A 61 16.88 -1.63 -29.97
C TYR A 61 17.11 -2.17 -31.39
N GLY A 62 17.95 -3.19 -31.49
CA GLY A 62 18.08 -3.99 -32.70
C GLY A 62 16.91 -4.96 -32.84
N ILE A 63 16.01 -4.68 -33.78
CA ILE A 63 15.01 -5.63 -34.28
C ILE A 63 15.08 -5.59 -35.80
N GLU A 64 15.54 -6.67 -36.42
CA GLU A 64 15.42 -6.86 -37.86
C GLU A 64 13.96 -7.15 -38.21
N VAL A 65 13.42 -6.45 -39.21
CA VAL A 65 12.08 -6.70 -39.75
C VAL A 65 12.23 -7.00 -41.23
N GLU A 66 11.91 -8.24 -41.65
CA GLU A 66 11.81 -8.57 -43.07
C GLU A 66 10.68 -7.75 -43.73
N GLU A 67 11.03 -6.89 -44.69
CA GLU A 67 10.04 -6.21 -45.53
C GLU A 67 9.28 -7.20 -46.42
N LYS A 68 7.94 -7.26 -46.32
CA LYS A 68 7.08 -7.75 -47.40
C LYS A 68 5.79 -6.91 -47.55
N SER A 69 5.62 -6.33 -48.75
CA SER A 69 4.42 -5.71 -49.33
C SER A 69 4.13 -4.21 -49.03
N PRO A 70 4.26 -3.31 -50.03
CA PRO A 70 3.95 -1.88 -49.90
C PRO A 70 2.51 -1.54 -50.34
N ILE A 71 1.58 -1.41 -49.39
CA ILE A 71 0.19 -0.95 -49.65
C ILE A 71 -0.28 0.17 -48.70
N SER A 72 0.30 0.31 -47.51
CA SER A 72 -0.17 1.24 -46.45
C SER A 72 0.01 2.74 -46.74
N ASN A 73 1.05 3.13 -47.51
CA ASN A 73 1.49 4.53 -47.59
C ASN A 73 0.64 5.46 -48.47
N GLN A 74 -0.40 4.97 -49.16
CA GLN A 74 -1.29 5.82 -49.96
C GLN A 74 -2.41 6.46 -49.10
N ILE A 75 -3.00 5.70 -48.17
CA ILE A 75 -4.19 6.10 -47.40
C ILE A 75 -3.92 7.24 -46.41
N ILE A 76 -2.65 7.42 -46.01
CA ILE A 76 -2.23 8.40 -44.99
C ILE A 76 -2.10 9.83 -45.58
N LYS A 77 -1.91 10.00 -46.89
CA LYS A 77 -1.74 11.33 -47.50
C LYS A 77 -3.06 12.05 -47.77
N ASP A 78 -4.07 11.32 -48.23
CA ASP A 78 -5.32 11.92 -48.73
C ASP A 78 -6.24 12.47 -47.61
N ASN A 79 -5.88 12.29 -46.33
CA ASN A 79 -6.68 12.68 -45.16
C ASN A 79 -6.15 13.90 -44.38
N ILE A 80 -5.11 14.59 -44.88
CA ILE A 80 -4.46 15.71 -44.16
C ILE A 80 -4.75 17.09 -44.77
N GLU A 81 -5.16 17.19 -46.05
CA GLU A 81 -5.43 18.46 -46.74
C GLU A 81 -6.93 18.88 -46.74
N VAL A 82 -7.64 18.74 -45.61
CA VAL A 82 -9.06 19.21 -45.49
C VAL A 82 -9.38 19.93 -44.17
N ILE A 83 -8.41 20.60 -43.51
CA ILE A 83 -8.68 21.50 -42.36
C ILE A 83 -7.87 22.82 -42.41
N THR A 84 -7.89 23.52 -43.56
CA THR A 84 -7.56 24.96 -43.62
C THR A 84 -8.34 25.65 -44.74
N ASP A 85 -9.54 26.16 -44.44
CA ASP A 85 -10.02 27.48 -44.90
C ASP A 85 -11.45 27.79 -44.38
N ASN A 86 -11.53 28.58 -43.30
CA ASN A 86 -12.80 29.06 -42.76
C ASN A 86 -13.17 30.43 -43.38
N ASN A 87 -13.79 30.44 -44.57
CA ASN A 87 -14.55 31.59 -45.06
C ASN A 87 -15.45 31.25 -46.27
N LEU A 88 -16.66 30.74 -46.02
CA LEU A 88 -17.77 30.80 -46.98
C LEU A 88 -19.12 30.76 -46.25
N THR A 89 -19.93 31.81 -46.41
CA THR A 89 -21.31 31.86 -45.93
C THR A 89 -22.27 31.45 -47.04
N TYR A 90 -23.23 30.58 -46.73
CA TYR A 90 -24.43 30.41 -47.55
C TYR A 90 -25.66 30.04 -46.72
N HIS A 91 -26.83 30.47 -47.18
CA HIS A 91 -28.13 30.11 -46.59
C HIS A 91 -28.70 28.88 -47.27
N ASP A 92 -29.14 27.88 -46.50
CA ASP A 92 -30.52 27.37 -46.64
C ASP A 92 -31.00 26.73 -45.32
N SER A 93 -32.16 26.12 -45.36
CA SER A 93 -33.04 25.84 -44.24
C SER A 93 -33.41 24.35 -44.13
N ASN A 94 -33.89 23.95 -42.95
CA ASN A 94 -34.56 22.67 -42.67
C ASN A 94 -33.74 21.38 -42.87
N LEU A 95 -32.92 21.03 -41.87
CA LEU A 95 -32.72 19.61 -41.53
C LEU A 95 -32.40 19.41 -40.04
N PHE A 96 -33.46 19.35 -39.22
CA PHE A 96 -33.37 18.95 -37.80
C PHE A 96 -33.14 17.44 -37.67
N ALA A 97 -31.91 16.99 -37.94
CA ALA A 97 -31.44 15.69 -37.49
C ALA A 97 -30.99 15.82 -36.03
N ASN A 98 -31.60 15.03 -35.12
CA ASN A 98 -31.17 14.97 -33.73
C ASN A 98 -29.81 14.25 -33.62
N VAL A 99 -28.72 15.00 -33.77
CA VAL A 99 -27.38 14.53 -33.43
C VAL A 99 -27.31 14.42 -31.92
N SER A 100 -27.49 13.19 -31.42
CA SER A 100 -27.07 12.83 -30.07
C SER A 100 -25.57 13.09 -29.96
N LEU A 101 -25.18 14.02 -29.10
CA LEU A 101 -23.78 14.19 -28.72
C LEU A 101 -23.35 12.97 -27.91
N GLN A 102 -22.84 11.94 -28.60
CA GLN A 102 -21.98 10.97 -27.93
C GLN A 102 -20.75 11.73 -27.42
N GLU A 103 -20.43 11.56 -26.14
CA GLU A 103 -19.23 12.13 -25.54
C GLU A 103 -18.00 11.49 -26.21
N VAL A 104 -17.39 12.22 -27.15
CA VAL A 104 -16.12 11.82 -27.78
C VAL A 104 -15.00 12.04 -26.77
N ASN A 105 -14.88 11.09 -25.84
CA ASN A 105 -13.86 11.08 -24.80
C ASN A 105 -12.46 11.15 -25.45
N PRO A 106 -11.66 12.21 -25.21
CA PRO A 106 -10.40 12.45 -25.91
C PRO A 106 -9.24 11.63 -25.32
N ILE A 107 -9.45 10.33 -25.14
CA ILE A 107 -8.43 9.38 -24.67
C ILE A 107 -7.45 9.13 -25.83
N LYS A 108 -6.40 9.96 -25.90
CA LYS A 108 -5.31 9.82 -26.87
C LYS A 108 -4.60 8.46 -26.71
N ASP A 109 -4.67 7.64 -27.76
CA ASP A 109 -3.79 6.50 -28.06
C ASP A 109 -3.23 5.73 -26.86
N ILE A 110 -4.11 5.22 -26.00
CA ILE A 110 -3.73 4.29 -24.94
C ILE A 110 -3.42 2.92 -25.58
N GLN A 111 -2.13 2.66 -25.82
CA GLN A 111 -1.61 1.37 -26.31
C GLN A 111 -1.60 0.25 -25.23
N PHE A 112 -2.40 0.36 -24.17
CA PHE A 112 -2.42 -0.60 -23.04
C PHE A 112 -3.42 -1.76 -23.21
N ILE A 113 -3.72 -2.14 -24.45
CA ILE A 113 -4.72 -3.16 -24.78
C ILE A 113 -4.03 -4.53 -24.99
N SER A 114 -3.43 -5.05 -23.92
CA SER A 114 -3.09 -6.47 -23.78
C SER A 114 -3.91 -7.09 -22.65
N ASN A 115 -4.50 -8.27 -22.88
CA ASN A 115 -5.17 -9.02 -21.82
C ASN A 115 -4.19 -9.30 -20.67
N SER A 116 -4.59 -8.97 -19.45
CA SER A 116 -3.74 -9.01 -18.27
C SER A 116 -4.57 -9.46 -17.08
N ASP A 117 -4.10 -10.44 -16.32
CA ASP A 117 -4.75 -10.87 -15.08
C ASP A 117 -4.24 -10.07 -13.87
N LEU A 118 -2.94 -9.75 -13.85
CA LEU A 118 -2.33 -8.88 -12.84
C LEU A 118 -2.01 -7.50 -13.46
N LEU A 119 -2.38 -6.43 -12.77
CA LEU A 119 -1.84 -5.09 -12.98
C LEU A 119 -0.88 -4.75 -11.83
N ILE A 120 0.36 -4.41 -12.15
CA ILE A 120 1.32 -3.84 -11.22
C ILE A 120 1.37 -2.34 -11.47
N ILE A 121 1.01 -1.54 -10.46
CA ILE A 121 1.13 -0.08 -10.49
C ILE A 121 2.27 0.29 -9.55
N THR A 122 3.23 1.09 -10.00
CA THR A 122 4.45 1.36 -9.23
C THR A 122 5.01 2.78 -9.43
N HIS A 123 6.07 3.14 -8.71
CA HIS A 123 6.88 4.32 -8.98
C HIS A 123 7.86 4.04 -10.14
N GLU A 124 8.17 5.04 -10.97
CA GLU A 124 9.05 4.85 -12.14
C GLU A 124 10.44 4.25 -11.80
N ASP A 125 11.04 4.66 -10.68
CA ASP A 125 12.26 4.08 -10.07
C ASP A 125 12.29 2.54 -9.92
N PHE A 126 11.15 1.85 -9.93
CA PHE A 126 11.03 0.42 -9.58
C PHE A 126 10.65 -0.49 -10.77
N VAL A 127 10.53 0.08 -11.96
CA VAL A 127 10.04 -0.64 -13.15
C VAL A 127 11.00 -1.75 -13.58
N ASP A 128 12.31 -1.61 -13.33
CA ASP A 128 13.33 -2.56 -13.79
C ASP A 128 13.39 -3.81 -12.90
N GLU A 129 13.27 -3.62 -11.59
CA GLU A 129 13.24 -4.63 -10.53
C GLU A 129 11.99 -5.51 -10.62
N LEU A 130 10.92 -4.99 -11.22
CA LEU A 130 9.67 -5.72 -11.49
C LEU A 130 9.69 -6.53 -12.80
N LYS A 131 10.62 -6.28 -13.73
CA LYS A 131 10.74 -7.05 -14.99
C LYS A 131 10.95 -8.55 -14.75
N PRO A 132 11.76 -9.02 -13.78
CA PRO A 132 11.83 -10.44 -13.40
C PRO A 132 10.49 -11.02 -12.92
N LEU A 133 9.72 -10.28 -12.12
CA LEU A 133 8.41 -10.74 -11.64
C LEU A 133 7.41 -10.88 -12.79
N LYS A 134 7.29 -9.87 -13.66
CA LYS A 134 6.43 -9.95 -14.85
C LYS A 134 6.77 -11.18 -15.70
N ARG A 135 8.06 -11.39 -16.02
CA ARG A 135 8.51 -12.58 -16.78
C ARG A 135 8.11 -13.90 -16.09
N HIS A 136 8.20 -13.97 -14.76
CA HIS A 136 7.80 -15.17 -14.02
C HIS A 136 6.29 -15.40 -14.05
N LYS A 137 5.49 -14.36 -13.81
CA LYS A 137 4.02 -14.42 -13.82
C LYS A 137 3.47 -14.73 -15.22
N ASP A 138 3.96 -14.03 -16.26
CA ASP A 138 3.63 -14.32 -17.67
C ASP A 138 3.92 -15.78 -18.02
N ALA A 139 5.14 -16.26 -17.74
CA ALA A 139 5.57 -17.63 -18.05
C ALA A 139 4.88 -18.72 -17.21
N THR A 140 4.06 -18.34 -16.23
CA THR A 140 3.32 -19.26 -15.37
C THR A 140 1.81 -19.01 -15.40
N GLY A 141 1.29 -18.41 -16.47
CA GLY A 141 -0.15 -18.30 -16.70
C GLY A 141 -0.85 -17.19 -15.90
N MET A 142 -0.11 -16.18 -15.44
CA MET A 142 -0.65 -14.96 -14.83
C MET A 142 -0.18 -13.74 -15.67
N PRO A 143 -0.80 -13.46 -16.83
CA PRO A 143 -0.38 -12.36 -17.70
C PRO A 143 -0.35 -11.02 -16.94
N THR A 144 0.79 -10.34 -16.99
CA THR A 144 1.08 -9.22 -16.07
C THR A 144 1.41 -7.94 -16.83
N THR A 145 0.80 -6.82 -16.45
CA THR A 145 1.12 -5.48 -16.98
C THR A 145 1.80 -4.66 -15.87
N ILE A 146 2.87 -3.93 -16.19
CA ILE A 146 3.52 -2.97 -15.29
C ILE A 146 3.25 -1.57 -15.83
N VAL A 147 2.82 -0.64 -14.99
CA VAL A 147 2.66 0.79 -15.30
C VAL A 147 3.15 1.66 -14.14
N THR A 148 3.61 2.87 -14.43
CA THR A 148 3.94 3.85 -13.38
C THR A 148 2.70 4.64 -12.99
N TRP A 149 2.50 4.93 -11.71
CA TRP A 149 1.39 5.80 -11.31
C TRP A 149 1.59 7.21 -11.86
N GLN A 150 2.84 7.68 -12.02
CA GLN A 150 3.20 8.93 -12.69
C GLN A 150 2.54 9.04 -14.08
N GLU A 151 2.62 7.98 -14.88
CA GLU A 151 2.00 7.96 -16.21
C GLU A 151 0.47 7.98 -16.11
N LEU A 152 -0.12 7.17 -15.22
CA LEU A 152 -1.58 7.12 -15.02
C LEU A 152 -2.15 8.49 -14.62
N VAL A 153 -1.46 9.26 -13.77
CA VAL A 153 -1.97 10.56 -13.32
C VAL A 153 -1.88 11.67 -14.40
N THR A 154 -1.18 11.42 -15.51
CA THR A 154 -1.22 12.27 -16.72
C THR A 154 -2.28 11.84 -17.73
N LYS A 155 -2.72 10.57 -17.69
CA LYS A 155 -3.66 9.98 -18.66
C LYS A 155 -5.12 9.94 -18.20
N PHE A 156 -5.38 10.03 -16.90
CA PHE A 156 -6.72 9.95 -16.32
C PHE A 156 -7.11 11.24 -15.58
N ASP A 157 -8.33 11.73 -15.82
CA ASP A 157 -8.89 12.89 -15.13
C ASP A 157 -9.43 12.54 -13.75
N GLY A 158 -9.04 13.30 -12.73
CA GLY A 158 -9.47 13.07 -11.35
C GLY A 158 -8.99 14.15 -10.39
N ARG A 159 -9.66 14.23 -9.24
CA ARG A 159 -9.51 15.32 -8.25
C ARG A 159 -8.17 15.31 -7.52
N ASP A 160 -7.56 14.13 -7.39
CA ASP A 160 -6.19 13.91 -6.95
C ASP A 160 -5.65 12.60 -7.53
N ASP A 161 -4.36 12.36 -7.35
CA ASP A 161 -3.64 11.24 -7.94
C ASP A 161 -4.22 9.87 -7.58
N ALA A 162 -4.69 9.72 -6.33
CA ALA A 162 -5.35 8.50 -5.89
C ALA A 162 -6.66 8.25 -6.66
N GLU A 163 -7.48 9.27 -6.91
CA GLU A 163 -8.69 9.10 -7.74
C GLU A 163 -8.35 8.75 -9.19
N LYS A 164 -7.30 9.36 -9.75
CA LYS A 164 -6.83 9.05 -11.11
C LYS A 164 -6.34 7.60 -11.24
N ILE A 165 -5.56 7.12 -10.26
CA ILE A 165 -5.13 5.71 -10.18
C ILE A 165 -6.34 4.78 -10.06
N LYS A 166 -7.35 5.11 -9.23
CA LYS A 166 -8.57 4.33 -9.11
C LYS A 166 -9.37 4.27 -10.43
N LYS A 167 -9.44 5.38 -11.17
CA LYS A 167 -10.05 5.44 -12.51
C LYS A 167 -9.27 4.64 -13.55
N ALA A 168 -7.94 4.63 -13.46
CA ALA A 168 -7.11 3.76 -14.28
C ALA A 168 -7.39 2.27 -13.98
N ILE A 169 -7.47 1.87 -12.71
CA ILE A 169 -7.85 0.50 -12.32
C ILE A 169 -9.24 0.14 -12.90
N ALA A 170 -10.21 1.05 -12.83
CA ALA A 170 -11.53 0.85 -13.44
C ALA A 170 -11.47 0.65 -14.97
N TYR A 171 -10.59 1.37 -15.66
CA TYR A 171 -10.32 1.18 -17.09
C TYR A 171 -9.69 -0.18 -17.39
N TYR A 172 -8.61 -0.57 -16.68
CA TYR A 172 -7.98 -1.89 -16.86
C TYR A 172 -8.94 -3.05 -16.53
N ALA A 173 -9.81 -2.88 -15.53
CA ALA A 173 -10.86 -3.85 -15.19
C ALA A 173 -11.85 -4.04 -16.35
N LYS A 174 -12.24 -2.93 -17.00
CA LYS A 174 -13.20 -2.91 -18.09
C LYS A 174 -12.59 -3.41 -19.41
N GLU A 175 -11.41 -2.96 -19.79
CA GLU A 175 -10.82 -3.27 -21.10
C GLU A 175 -9.89 -4.51 -21.05
N SER A 176 -8.85 -4.48 -20.21
CA SER A 176 -7.81 -5.53 -20.14
C SER A 176 -8.19 -6.77 -19.31
N LYS A 177 -9.33 -6.71 -18.60
CA LYS A 177 -9.93 -7.78 -17.77
C LYS A 177 -9.09 -8.23 -16.56
N ILE A 178 -8.39 -7.28 -15.93
CA ILE A 178 -7.57 -7.57 -14.74
C ILE A 178 -8.39 -8.19 -13.60
N LYS A 179 -7.76 -9.17 -12.95
CA LYS A 179 -8.27 -9.90 -11.79
C LYS A 179 -7.63 -9.41 -10.49
N TYR A 180 -6.43 -8.86 -10.54
CA TYR A 180 -5.64 -8.46 -9.37
C TYR A 180 -4.88 -7.14 -9.60
N VAL A 181 -4.68 -6.34 -8.55
CA VAL A 181 -3.85 -5.12 -8.58
C VAL A 181 -2.80 -5.15 -7.48
N MET A 182 -1.52 -5.19 -7.86
CA MET A 182 -0.41 -5.00 -6.92
C MET A 182 0.08 -3.54 -6.96
N LEU A 183 0.01 -2.85 -5.83
CA LEU A 183 0.59 -1.52 -5.65
C LEU A 183 2.03 -1.72 -5.15
N VAL A 184 3.03 -1.19 -5.85
CA VAL A 184 4.45 -1.35 -5.46
C VAL A 184 5.07 0.01 -5.18
N GLY A 185 5.30 0.26 -3.89
CA GLY A 185 5.84 1.50 -3.34
C GLY A 185 5.23 1.80 -1.97
N ASP A 186 6.04 2.40 -1.09
CA ASP A 186 5.60 2.89 0.21
C ASP A 186 4.87 4.23 0.11
N VAL A 187 4.51 4.83 1.25
CA VAL A 187 3.86 6.16 1.33
C VAL A 187 4.69 7.29 0.70
N ASP A 188 6.01 7.13 0.57
CA ASP A 188 6.88 8.09 -0.12
C ASP A 188 7.02 7.84 -1.63
N LYS A 189 6.61 6.65 -2.10
CA LYS A 189 6.72 6.21 -3.50
C LYS A 189 5.39 5.99 -4.20
N PHE A 190 4.27 5.90 -3.48
CA PHE A 190 2.97 5.53 -4.06
C PHE A 190 1.78 6.19 -3.34
N PRO A 191 0.90 6.93 -4.05
CA PRO A 191 -0.25 7.61 -3.47
C PRO A 191 -1.14 6.76 -2.53
N VAL A 192 -1.42 7.30 -1.35
CA VAL A 192 -2.28 6.73 -0.31
C VAL A 192 -3.58 7.53 -0.21
N ARG A 193 -4.73 6.85 -0.13
CA ARG A 193 -6.00 7.50 0.21
C ARG A 193 -6.12 7.62 1.72
N TYR A 194 -6.40 8.83 2.19
CA TYR A 194 -6.73 9.11 3.60
C TYR A 194 -8.22 9.36 3.77
N CYS A 195 -8.87 8.53 4.58
CA CYS A 195 -10.26 8.67 5.01
C CYS A 195 -10.39 9.68 6.14
N LYS A 196 -11.41 10.53 6.08
CA LYS A 196 -11.67 11.54 7.11
C LYS A 196 -12.41 10.93 8.30
N VAL A 197 -11.91 11.18 9.50
CA VAL A 197 -12.54 10.79 10.77
C VAL A 197 -13.01 12.03 11.53
N TYR A 198 -14.25 11.99 11.98
CA TYR A 198 -14.87 12.91 12.92
C TYR A 198 -15.04 12.23 14.27
N ASP A 199 -14.28 12.69 15.27
CA ASP A 199 -14.31 12.18 16.65
C ASP A 199 -14.04 13.37 17.57
N ASN A 200 -15.07 14.16 17.87
CA ASN A 200 -14.89 15.38 18.66
C ASN A 200 -14.85 15.14 20.17
N VAL A 201 -15.18 13.92 20.64
CA VAL A 201 -15.30 13.56 22.06
C VAL A 201 -14.05 12.91 22.64
N ILE A 202 -13.50 11.86 22.00
CA ILE A 202 -12.45 11.04 22.61
C ILE A 202 -11.07 11.46 22.13
N TRP A 203 -10.88 11.45 20.80
CA TRP A 203 -9.54 11.49 20.20
C TRP A 203 -9.27 12.77 19.43
N GLY A 204 -10.29 13.40 18.86
CA GLY A 204 -10.13 14.51 17.93
C GLY A 204 -10.27 14.07 16.47
N ASP A 205 -10.70 15.03 15.67
CA ASP A 205 -10.79 14.94 14.22
C ASP A 205 -9.45 14.49 13.60
N GLY A 206 -9.47 13.40 12.84
CA GLY A 206 -8.26 12.75 12.33
C GLY A 206 -8.43 12.11 10.95
N TRP A 207 -7.47 11.25 10.59
CA TRP A 207 -7.36 10.62 9.27
C TRP A 207 -6.86 9.17 9.37
N VAL A 208 -7.34 8.30 8.48
CA VAL A 208 -6.94 6.87 8.39
C VAL A 208 -6.54 6.54 6.96
N SER A 209 -5.34 6.00 6.73
CA SER A 209 -4.89 5.49 5.43
C SER A 209 -5.61 4.21 5.03
N THR A 210 -5.94 4.05 3.74
CA THR A 210 -6.51 2.78 3.26
C THR A 210 -6.25 2.50 1.77
N ASP A 211 -5.92 1.25 1.46
CA ASP A 211 -5.83 0.74 0.08
C ASP A 211 -7.13 0.09 -0.42
N LEU A 212 -8.12 -0.13 0.47
CA LEU A 212 -9.45 -0.61 0.04
C LEU A 212 -10.15 0.38 -0.91
N TYR A 213 -9.75 1.65 -0.88
CA TYR A 213 -10.16 2.66 -1.86
C TYR A 213 -9.85 2.24 -3.30
N TYR A 214 -8.77 1.50 -3.54
CA TYR A 214 -8.38 1.00 -4.86
C TYR A 214 -9.05 -0.33 -5.23
N ALA A 215 -9.81 -0.94 -4.31
CA ALA A 215 -10.34 -2.31 -4.42
C ALA A 215 -11.87 -2.36 -4.65
N ASP A 216 -12.61 -1.47 -4.00
CA ASP A 216 -14.01 -1.13 -4.29
C ASP A 216 -14.03 -0.14 -5.46
N ILE A 217 -14.46 -0.56 -6.65
CA ILE A 217 -14.44 0.27 -7.86
C ILE A 217 -15.85 0.77 -8.21
N TYR A 218 -16.89 -0.02 -7.95
CA TYR A 218 -18.25 0.24 -8.39
C TYR A 218 -19.29 0.10 -7.26
N LYS A 219 -20.14 1.13 -7.12
CA LYS A 219 -21.39 1.07 -6.37
C LYS A 219 -22.57 1.25 -7.32
N ASP A 220 -23.56 0.36 -7.25
CA ASP A 220 -24.74 0.37 -8.14
C ASP A 220 -24.39 0.45 -9.65
N GLY A 221 -23.27 -0.14 -10.06
CA GLY A 221 -22.75 -0.09 -11.44
C GLY A 221 -22.14 1.26 -11.85
N LYS A 222 -21.97 2.21 -10.92
CA LYS A 222 -21.32 3.51 -11.12
C LYS A 222 -19.98 3.55 -10.37
N PHE A 223 -19.05 4.40 -10.81
CA PHE A 223 -17.75 4.56 -10.15
C PHE A 223 -17.90 4.98 -8.68
N ALA A 224 -17.33 4.20 -7.77
CA ALA A 224 -17.35 4.46 -6.34
C ALA A 224 -16.33 5.55 -5.96
N SER A 225 -16.73 6.83 -6.06
CA SER A 225 -15.91 8.00 -5.72
C SER A 225 -15.30 7.95 -4.30
N TRP A 226 -16.00 7.27 -3.38
CA TRP A 226 -15.84 7.36 -1.92
C TRP A 226 -15.95 8.79 -1.37
N ASP A 227 -16.58 9.68 -2.13
CA ASP A 227 -17.07 10.99 -1.69
C ASP A 227 -18.53 11.04 -2.17
N GLY A 228 -19.45 10.74 -1.27
CA GLY A 228 -20.88 10.58 -1.55
C GLY A 228 -21.65 11.89 -1.45
N ASN A 229 -21.07 12.90 -0.80
CA ASN A 229 -21.69 14.21 -0.61
C ASN A 229 -21.02 15.34 -1.42
N ASN A 230 -19.91 15.05 -2.10
CA ASN A 230 -19.11 15.90 -3.00
C ASN A 230 -18.38 17.06 -2.29
N ASN A 231 -17.94 16.87 -1.04
CA ASN A 231 -17.21 17.87 -0.27
C ASN A 231 -15.67 17.81 -0.41
N ASN A 232 -15.14 16.84 -1.16
CA ASN A 232 -13.71 16.55 -1.33
C ASN A 232 -12.99 16.11 -0.04
N LYS A 233 -13.74 15.54 0.90
CA LYS A 233 -13.28 14.50 1.83
C LYS A 233 -13.65 13.14 1.24
N PHE A 234 -13.16 12.08 1.87
CA PHE A 234 -13.34 10.73 1.38
C PHE A 234 -13.54 9.77 2.55
N CYS A 235 -14.34 8.72 2.31
CA CYS A 235 -14.66 7.66 3.28
C CYS A 235 -14.96 8.22 4.68
N GLU A 236 -15.74 9.30 4.71
CA GLU A 236 -16.06 10.11 5.88
C GLU A 236 -16.81 9.28 6.94
N ARG A 237 -16.20 9.15 8.13
CA ARG A 237 -16.80 8.45 9.26
C ARG A 237 -16.96 9.32 10.50
N VAL A 238 -18.07 9.15 11.22
CA VAL A 238 -18.32 9.75 12.54
C VAL A 238 -18.20 8.68 13.63
N ALA A 239 -17.41 8.91 14.66
CA ALA A 239 -17.35 8.05 15.85
C ALA A 239 -18.67 8.13 16.62
N VAL A 240 -19.17 7.00 17.15
CA VAL A 240 -20.51 6.92 17.79
C VAL A 240 -20.68 7.94 18.91
N GLU A 241 -19.67 8.09 19.77
CA GLU A 241 -19.71 9.03 20.91
C GLU A 241 -19.80 10.50 20.46
N SER A 242 -19.39 10.80 19.22
CA SER A 242 -19.50 12.13 18.58
C SER A 242 -20.75 12.29 17.70
N ASN A 243 -21.57 11.24 17.55
CA ASN A 243 -22.69 11.22 16.61
C ASN A 243 -24.03 11.50 17.33
N PRO A 244 -24.82 12.49 16.89
CA PRO A 244 -26.20 12.62 17.32
C PRO A 244 -27.05 11.44 16.83
N LYS A 245 -27.76 10.77 17.75
CA LYS A 245 -28.56 9.57 17.46
C LYS A 245 -29.42 9.72 16.20
N GLY A 246 -29.34 8.71 15.31
CA GLY A 246 -30.09 8.67 14.05
C GLY A 246 -29.41 9.31 12.83
N ARG A 247 -28.18 9.83 12.97
CA ARG A 247 -27.32 10.21 11.83
C ARG A 247 -26.46 9.06 11.32
N LEU A 248 -26.01 9.17 10.06
CA LEU A 248 -25.12 8.19 9.44
C LEU A 248 -23.76 8.14 10.13
N ILE A 249 -23.25 6.94 10.37
CA ILE A 249 -21.86 6.72 10.80
C ILE A 249 -20.92 6.80 9.59
N ASN A 250 -21.37 6.30 8.44
CA ASN A 250 -20.73 6.34 7.13
C ASN A 250 -21.37 7.45 6.29
N LEU A 251 -20.80 8.66 6.30
CA LEU A 251 -21.44 9.84 5.66
C LEU A 251 -21.46 9.72 4.13
N ASP A 252 -20.42 9.12 3.56
CA ASP A 252 -20.28 8.88 2.11
C ASP A 252 -21.06 7.66 1.60
N GLN A 253 -21.68 6.88 2.50
CA GLN A 253 -22.43 5.66 2.17
C GLN A 253 -21.60 4.68 1.31
N ILE A 254 -20.28 4.60 1.52
CA ILE A 254 -19.41 3.66 0.82
C ILE A 254 -19.80 2.23 1.21
N GLU A 255 -19.60 1.26 0.32
CA GLU A 255 -19.81 -0.15 0.68
C GLU A 255 -18.52 -0.86 1.05
N ALA A 256 -17.38 -0.41 0.51
CA ALA A 256 -16.07 -1.05 0.65
C ALA A 256 -16.06 -2.53 0.22
N ASN A 257 -16.99 -2.91 -0.67
CA ASN A 257 -17.07 -4.22 -1.30
C ASN A 257 -15.96 -4.32 -2.37
N ILE A 258 -15.07 -5.29 -2.23
CA ILE A 258 -13.95 -5.49 -3.15
C ILE A 258 -14.47 -6.05 -4.49
N ASP A 259 -14.34 -5.26 -5.55
CA ASP A 259 -14.45 -5.69 -6.94
C ASP A 259 -13.18 -6.42 -7.37
N ILE A 260 -12.01 -5.84 -7.10
CA ILE A 260 -10.71 -6.38 -7.49
C ILE A 260 -9.79 -6.46 -6.26
N PRO A 261 -9.26 -7.63 -5.90
CA PRO A 261 -8.25 -7.76 -4.86
C PRO A 261 -7.04 -6.85 -5.10
N VAL A 262 -6.78 -5.98 -4.13
CA VAL A 262 -5.59 -5.14 -4.04
C VAL A 262 -4.66 -5.70 -2.98
N GLY A 263 -3.36 -5.70 -3.26
CA GLY A 263 -2.31 -5.90 -2.27
C GLY A 263 -1.18 -4.88 -2.48
N ARG A 264 -0.55 -4.43 -1.39
CA ARG A 264 0.56 -3.46 -1.43
C ARG A 264 1.89 -4.14 -1.13
N VAL A 265 2.91 -3.82 -1.91
CA VAL A 265 4.33 -4.05 -1.59
C VAL A 265 4.89 -2.71 -1.08
N PRO A 266 4.90 -2.49 0.25
CA PRO A 266 5.43 -1.28 0.87
C PRO A 266 6.96 -1.33 0.75
N ALA A 267 7.54 -0.42 -0.05
CA ALA A 267 8.96 -0.40 -0.43
C ALA A 267 9.37 1.02 -0.85
N SER A 268 10.46 1.53 -0.26
CA SER A 268 10.94 2.90 -0.46
C SER A 268 12.17 2.94 -1.38
N THR A 269 12.78 1.77 -1.68
CA THR A 269 13.97 1.59 -2.51
C THR A 269 13.86 0.44 -3.52
N ALA A 270 14.72 0.45 -4.54
CA ALA A 270 14.80 -0.61 -5.55
C ALA A 270 15.24 -1.96 -4.96
N GLU A 271 16.18 -1.97 -4.01
CA GLU A 271 16.65 -3.20 -3.33
C GLU A 271 15.51 -3.91 -2.59
N GLU A 272 14.62 -3.16 -1.95
CA GLU A 272 13.42 -3.68 -1.28
C GLU A 272 12.43 -4.33 -2.25
N VAL A 273 12.27 -3.75 -3.45
CA VAL A 273 11.48 -4.35 -4.53
C VAL A 273 12.15 -5.63 -5.05
N GLU A 274 13.47 -5.61 -5.31
CA GLU A 274 14.21 -6.81 -5.76
C GLU A 274 14.12 -7.95 -4.73
N ASN A 275 14.25 -7.63 -3.44
CA ASN A 275 14.12 -8.58 -2.34
C ASN A 275 12.73 -9.24 -2.31
N TYR A 276 11.66 -8.47 -2.48
CA TYR A 276 10.31 -9.05 -2.50
C TYR A 276 10.03 -9.84 -3.79
N VAL A 277 10.48 -9.35 -4.94
CA VAL A 277 10.40 -10.05 -6.23
C VAL A 277 11.14 -11.39 -6.17
N HIS A 278 12.31 -11.44 -5.52
CA HIS A 278 13.05 -12.67 -5.27
C HIS A 278 12.21 -13.66 -4.46
N LYS A 279 11.59 -13.23 -3.35
CA LYS A 279 10.72 -14.09 -2.53
C LYS A 279 9.55 -14.68 -3.30
N ILE A 280 8.84 -13.89 -4.11
CA ILE A 280 7.73 -14.42 -4.93
C ILE A 280 8.24 -15.50 -5.88
N ILE A 281 9.34 -15.24 -6.58
CA ILE A 281 9.91 -16.20 -7.55
C ILE A 281 10.37 -17.49 -6.86
N VAL A 282 10.95 -17.42 -5.66
CA VAL A 282 11.37 -18.59 -4.86
C VAL A 282 10.19 -19.35 -4.24
N TYR A 283 9.14 -18.63 -3.81
CA TYR A 283 7.94 -19.20 -3.24
C TYR A 283 7.11 -19.92 -4.31
N GLU A 284 6.83 -19.25 -5.44
CA GLU A 284 5.99 -19.80 -6.51
C GLU A 284 6.68 -20.91 -7.30
N LYS A 285 7.96 -20.75 -7.72
CA LYS A 285 8.73 -21.85 -8.34
C LYS A 285 9.08 -22.98 -7.38
N GLY A 286 9.02 -22.72 -6.07
CA GLY A 286 9.28 -23.73 -5.05
C GLY A 286 8.21 -24.81 -4.97
N GLY A 287 7.04 -24.56 -5.59
CA GLY A 287 5.85 -25.40 -5.49
C GLY A 287 5.36 -25.57 -4.06
N TYR A 288 4.49 -26.56 -3.87
CA TYR A 288 4.08 -26.96 -2.54
C TYR A 288 5.28 -27.61 -1.79
N LYS A 289 5.59 -27.10 -0.60
CA LYS A 289 6.69 -27.54 0.27
C LYS A 289 6.16 -27.91 1.67
N ASP A 290 6.73 -28.91 2.33
CA ASP A 290 6.18 -29.46 3.60
C ASP A 290 6.07 -28.47 4.76
N TYR A 291 6.91 -27.42 4.79
CA TYR A 291 6.77 -26.35 5.79
C TYR A 291 5.39 -25.68 5.73
N MET A 292 4.75 -25.66 4.55
CA MET A 292 3.44 -25.05 4.32
C MET A 292 2.31 -25.73 5.10
N ASN A 293 2.51 -26.96 5.57
CA ASN A 293 1.53 -27.68 6.39
C ASN A 293 1.54 -27.24 7.87
N ASN A 294 2.57 -26.54 8.34
CA ASN A 294 2.65 -26.12 9.75
C ASN A 294 2.08 -24.70 9.90
N ALA A 295 1.18 -24.50 10.87
CA ALA A 295 0.66 -23.19 11.24
C ALA A 295 1.06 -22.83 12.69
N LEU A 296 1.68 -21.67 12.87
CA LEU A 296 2.07 -21.14 14.18
C LEU A 296 0.99 -20.20 14.72
N LEU A 297 0.27 -20.63 15.76
CA LEU A 297 -0.74 -19.80 16.43
C LEU A 297 -0.15 -19.18 17.70
N LEU A 298 -0.14 -17.85 17.78
CA LEU A 298 0.50 -17.08 18.83
C LEU A 298 -0.51 -16.30 19.66
N VAL A 299 -0.44 -16.46 20.99
CA VAL A 299 -1.15 -15.64 21.98
C VAL A 299 -0.14 -15.19 23.05
N PRO A 300 0.15 -13.88 23.18
CA PRO A 300 1.06 -13.35 24.19
C PRO A 300 0.36 -13.18 25.55
N GLY A 301 1.11 -12.66 26.54
CA GLY A 301 0.68 -12.48 27.92
C GLY A 301 1.26 -13.55 28.84
N ASN A 302 0.83 -13.59 30.10
CA ASN A 302 1.34 -14.53 31.09
C ASN A 302 0.42 -15.75 31.29
N ASP A 303 0.90 -16.77 32.00
CA ASP A 303 0.22 -18.06 32.25
C ASP A 303 -1.05 -17.98 33.12
N LYS A 304 -1.34 -16.82 33.72
CA LYS A 304 -2.59 -16.55 34.46
C LYS A 304 -3.65 -15.91 33.57
N GLY A 305 -3.29 -15.51 32.35
CA GLY A 305 -4.13 -14.73 31.44
C GLY A 305 -3.98 -13.22 31.58
N ASP A 306 -3.10 -12.72 32.46
CA ASP A 306 -2.76 -11.30 32.49
C ASP A 306 -2.01 -10.90 31.20
N ASP A 307 -2.12 -9.64 30.78
CA ASP A 307 -1.58 -9.07 29.53
C ASP A 307 -2.05 -9.73 28.21
N ALA A 308 -2.85 -10.80 28.26
CA ALA A 308 -3.41 -11.45 27.08
C ALA A 308 -4.57 -10.60 26.52
N TYR A 309 -4.49 -10.24 25.24
CA TYR A 309 -5.54 -9.43 24.62
C TYR A 309 -6.90 -10.18 24.65
N PRO A 310 -8.01 -9.53 25.08
CA PRO A 310 -9.29 -10.21 25.27
C PRO A 310 -9.77 -10.98 24.04
N GLY A 311 -10.14 -12.25 24.24
CA GLY A 311 -10.63 -13.14 23.17
C GLY A 311 -9.55 -13.86 22.36
N SER A 312 -8.27 -13.49 22.44
CA SER A 312 -7.20 -14.07 21.60
C SER A 312 -7.10 -15.59 21.68
N THR A 313 -7.18 -16.19 22.88
CA THR A 313 -7.14 -17.65 23.03
C THR A 313 -8.33 -18.34 22.35
N ALA A 314 -9.54 -17.81 22.53
CA ALA A 314 -10.75 -18.35 21.90
C ALA A 314 -10.74 -18.22 20.37
N LEU A 315 -10.16 -17.13 19.85
CA LEU A 315 -9.89 -16.91 18.44
C LEU A 315 -8.91 -17.97 17.89
N LYS A 316 -7.73 -18.13 18.49
CA LYS A 316 -6.73 -19.10 18.01
C LYS A 316 -7.19 -20.54 18.17
N ASP A 317 -8.00 -20.84 19.19
CA ASP A 317 -8.67 -22.13 19.30
C ASP A 317 -9.75 -22.34 18.23
N SER A 318 -10.34 -21.28 17.67
CA SER A 318 -11.22 -21.39 16.50
C SER A 318 -10.45 -21.60 15.20
N VAL A 319 -9.37 -20.83 14.97
CA VAL A 319 -8.47 -21.05 13.83
C VAL A 319 -7.92 -22.48 13.83
N ALA A 320 -7.49 -22.98 14.99
CA ALA A 320 -7.07 -24.36 15.17
C ALA A 320 -8.17 -25.38 14.81
N ARG A 321 -9.44 -25.12 15.12
CA ARG A 321 -10.56 -26.00 14.77
C ARG A 321 -10.79 -26.05 13.27
N GLU A 322 -10.84 -24.91 12.58
CA GLU A 322 -11.05 -24.89 11.12
C GLU A 322 -9.91 -25.64 10.40
N PHE A 323 -8.65 -25.36 10.79
CA PHE A 323 -7.44 -26.02 10.29
C PHE A 323 -7.35 -27.52 10.60
N SER A 324 -8.03 -28.00 11.66
CA SER A 324 -8.14 -29.42 12.00
C SER A 324 -9.33 -30.12 11.36
N ARG A 325 -10.39 -29.37 11.04
CA ARG A 325 -11.67 -29.87 10.51
C ARG A 325 -11.63 -30.05 9.00
N TYR A 326 -11.07 -29.08 8.30
CA TYR A 326 -11.02 -29.05 6.85
C TYR A 326 -9.60 -29.37 6.39
N PRO A 327 -9.31 -30.62 5.98
CA PRO A 327 -8.00 -30.93 5.43
C PRO A 327 -7.76 -30.08 4.19
N ILE A 328 -6.50 -29.78 3.92
CA ILE A 328 -6.10 -29.19 2.65
C ILE A 328 -6.30 -30.26 1.56
N ILE A 329 -7.48 -30.26 0.95
CA ILE A 329 -7.83 -31.09 -0.21
C ILE A 329 -7.01 -30.59 -1.40
N ARG A 330 -5.84 -31.19 -1.61
CA ARG A 330 -4.99 -30.90 -2.76
C ARG A 330 -5.37 -31.78 -3.93
N LYS A 331 -6.00 -31.18 -4.94
CA LYS A 331 -6.00 -31.71 -6.32
C LYS A 331 -4.72 -31.26 -7.04
N LEU A 332 -3.56 -31.53 -6.44
CA LEU A 332 -2.27 -31.46 -7.12
C LEU A 332 -2.26 -32.53 -8.20
N SER A 333 -1.75 -32.23 -9.39
CA SER A 333 -2.12 -32.90 -10.65
C SER A 333 -1.87 -34.42 -10.64
N ASN A 334 -0.87 -34.86 -9.87
CA ASN A 334 -0.39 -36.24 -9.84
C ASN A 334 -0.51 -36.92 -8.45
N LEU A 335 -1.16 -36.27 -7.48
CA LEU A 335 -1.42 -36.85 -6.16
C LEU A 335 -2.89 -37.23 -6.01
N LYS A 336 -3.15 -38.35 -5.33
CA LYS A 336 -4.47 -38.58 -4.72
C LYS A 336 -4.77 -37.41 -3.77
N PRO A 337 -6.05 -37.04 -3.55
CA PRO A 337 -6.42 -36.08 -2.52
C PRO A 337 -6.08 -36.65 -1.14
N ASN A 338 -4.83 -36.44 -0.73
CA ASN A 338 -4.32 -36.77 0.57
C ASN A 338 -4.90 -35.74 1.54
N ASN A 339 -5.53 -36.21 2.62
CA ASN A 339 -6.13 -35.34 3.63
C ASN A 339 -5.03 -34.69 4.49
N VAL A 340 -4.37 -33.67 3.93
CA VAL A 340 -3.30 -32.94 4.62
C VAL A 340 -3.93 -31.98 5.62
N VAL A 341 -4.11 -32.46 6.86
CA VAL A 341 -4.50 -31.61 7.98
C VAL A 341 -3.34 -30.65 8.31
N ILE A 342 -3.65 -29.38 8.56
CA ILE A 342 -2.64 -28.40 8.98
C ILE A 342 -2.15 -28.77 10.39
N ASN A 343 -0.84 -28.92 10.55
CA ASN A 343 -0.21 -29.15 11.85
C ASN A 343 -0.19 -27.85 12.66
N VAL A 344 -1.03 -27.78 13.69
CA VAL A 344 -1.23 -26.55 14.48
C VAL A 344 -0.26 -26.47 15.65
N ILE A 345 0.80 -25.68 15.48
CA ILE A 345 1.77 -25.35 16.53
C ILE A 345 1.23 -24.18 17.36
N LYS A 346 0.62 -24.47 18.51
CA LYS A 346 0.21 -23.43 19.47
C LYS A 346 1.38 -23.02 20.36
N LYS A 347 1.65 -21.72 20.45
CA LYS A 347 2.47 -21.13 21.53
C LYS A 347 1.67 -20.01 22.19
N TYR A 348 1.12 -20.31 23.37
CA TYR A 348 0.37 -19.36 24.17
C TYR A 348 1.15 -19.08 25.48
N HIS A 349 1.21 -17.81 25.87
CA HIS A 349 1.75 -17.29 27.12
C HIS A 349 3.28 -17.45 27.31
N ASN A 350 3.88 -16.57 28.13
CA ASN A 350 5.31 -16.56 28.48
C ASN A 350 6.27 -16.72 27.28
N LEU A 351 5.90 -16.14 26.15
CA LEU A 351 6.66 -16.23 24.89
C LEU A 351 7.95 -15.41 24.99
N ARG A 352 9.05 -15.94 24.44
CA ARG A 352 10.28 -15.16 24.18
C ARG A 352 10.49 -15.05 22.67
N PRO A 353 11.17 -14.01 22.17
CA PRO A 353 11.37 -13.82 20.73
C PRO A 353 12.05 -15.02 20.05
N GLN A 354 12.99 -15.66 20.74
CA GLN A 354 13.72 -16.83 20.27
C GLN A 354 12.80 -18.05 20.08
N ASP A 355 11.75 -18.19 20.89
CA ASP A 355 10.77 -19.27 20.73
C ASP A 355 9.91 -19.05 19.48
N ILE A 356 9.74 -17.81 19.03
CA ILE A 356 9.05 -17.47 17.77
C ILE A 356 10.02 -17.68 16.60
N SER A 357 11.21 -17.06 16.62
CA SER A 357 12.23 -17.20 15.57
C SER A 357 12.50 -18.66 15.24
N LYS A 358 12.72 -19.51 16.26
CA LYS A 358 12.99 -20.94 16.08
C LYS A 358 11.89 -21.67 15.31
N SER A 359 10.61 -21.35 15.56
CA SER A 359 9.50 -21.97 14.83
C SER A 359 9.35 -21.46 13.39
N ILE A 360 9.73 -20.21 13.12
CA ILE A 360 9.79 -19.69 11.74
C ILE A 360 10.94 -20.36 10.96
N GLU A 361 12.10 -20.51 11.59
CA GLU A 361 13.29 -21.16 11.02
C GLU A 361 13.10 -22.67 10.80
N ASP A 362 12.42 -23.36 11.72
CA ASP A 362 12.02 -24.77 11.55
C ASP A 362 11.12 -24.92 10.31
N GLY A 363 10.15 -24.03 10.15
CA GLY A 363 9.37 -23.85 8.93
C GLY A 363 7.87 -23.93 9.15
N VAL A 364 7.19 -22.80 8.93
CA VAL A 364 5.72 -22.67 9.00
C VAL A 364 5.18 -21.94 7.78
N GLY A 365 4.07 -22.44 7.23
CA GLY A 365 3.38 -21.84 6.08
C GLY A 365 2.49 -20.68 6.48
N PHE A 366 1.99 -20.71 7.72
CA PHE A 366 1.09 -19.70 8.23
C PHE A 366 1.50 -19.27 9.64
N ILE A 367 1.45 -17.96 9.93
CA ILE A 367 1.59 -17.42 11.28
C ILE A 367 0.35 -16.60 11.60
N ASN A 368 -0.23 -16.84 12.77
CA ASN A 368 -1.51 -16.27 13.15
C ASN A 368 -1.40 -15.71 14.58
N PHE A 369 -1.20 -14.39 14.68
CA PHE A 369 -0.99 -13.69 15.95
C PHE A 369 -2.27 -13.01 16.42
N ALA A 370 -2.53 -12.97 17.74
CA ALA A 370 -3.52 -12.05 18.32
C ALA A 370 -3.08 -11.52 19.68
N GLY A 371 -2.85 -10.22 19.78
CA GLY A 371 -2.25 -9.60 20.95
C GLY A 371 -2.01 -8.10 20.78
N HIS A 372 -1.22 -7.53 21.69
CA HIS A 372 -0.76 -6.14 21.56
C HIS A 372 0.39 -6.04 20.55
N GLY A 373 0.49 -4.90 19.86
CA GLY A 373 1.54 -4.62 18.90
C GLY A 373 1.71 -3.12 18.62
N ALA A 374 2.72 -2.82 17.83
CA ALA A 374 3.03 -1.50 17.29
C ALA A 374 3.70 -1.66 15.91
N TYR A 375 3.98 -0.55 15.22
CA TYR A 375 4.63 -0.57 13.91
C TYR A 375 6.00 -1.28 13.90
N TRP A 376 6.67 -1.43 15.04
CA TRP A 376 7.99 -2.07 15.14
C TRP A 376 7.95 -3.54 15.60
N GLY A 377 6.79 -4.08 16.03
CA GLY A 377 6.73 -5.45 16.56
C GLY A 377 5.46 -5.85 17.29
N TRP A 378 5.40 -7.13 17.65
CA TRP A 378 4.42 -7.72 18.56
C TRP A 378 4.91 -7.63 20.00
N SER A 379 4.05 -7.18 20.92
CA SER A 379 4.30 -7.31 22.36
C SER A 379 3.99 -8.73 22.80
N LEU A 380 4.91 -9.34 23.56
CA LEU A 380 4.76 -10.69 24.10
C LEU A 380 4.22 -10.69 25.55
N GLY A 381 4.05 -9.52 26.16
CA GLY A 381 3.60 -9.34 27.55
C GLY A 381 4.75 -9.42 28.56
N TYR A 382 4.40 -9.41 29.85
CA TYR A 382 5.36 -9.75 30.90
C TYR A 382 5.61 -11.27 30.93
N ASN A 383 6.87 -11.66 30.82
CA ASN A 383 7.28 -13.05 30.78
C ASN A 383 7.67 -13.55 32.18
N ASN A 384 6.92 -14.50 32.75
CA ASN A 384 7.14 -15.04 34.09
C ASN A 384 8.35 -16.00 34.20
N ILE A 385 9.00 -16.37 33.09
CA ILE A 385 10.24 -17.18 33.08
C ILE A 385 11.46 -16.26 33.13
N ASP A 386 11.46 -15.23 32.29
CA ASP A 386 12.55 -14.25 32.14
C ASP A 386 12.40 -13.03 33.08
N TYR A 387 11.30 -12.94 33.84
CA TYR A 387 10.91 -11.85 34.75
C TYR A 387 10.98 -10.43 34.15
N LYS A 388 10.64 -10.30 32.86
CA LYS A 388 10.74 -9.04 32.10
C LYS A 388 9.65 -8.92 31.04
N TRP A 389 9.35 -7.68 30.62
CA TRP A 389 8.58 -7.42 29.40
C TRP A 389 9.37 -7.85 28.16
N THR A 390 8.68 -8.49 27.20
CA THR A 390 9.30 -8.99 25.97
C THR A 390 8.48 -8.64 24.73
N SER A 391 9.13 -8.61 23.57
CA SER A 391 8.54 -8.23 22.29
C SER A 391 9.32 -8.88 21.15
N PHE A 392 8.62 -9.35 20.10
CA PHE A 392 9.24 -9.83 18.86
C PHE A 392 9.05 -8.76 17.78
N GLY A 393 10.14 -8.23 17.22
CA GLY A 393 10.08 -7.07 16.32
C GLY A 393 11.16 -7.03 15.25
N ARG A 394 11.34 -5.84 14.66
CA ARG A 394 12.26 -5.54 13.52
C ARG A 394 13.60 -6.28 13.58
N SER A 395 14.27 -6.26 14.74
CA SER A 395 15.58 -6.90 14.96
C SER A 395 15.53 -8.43 14.94
N ASP A 396 14.48 -9.03 15.49
CA ASP A 396 14.29 -10.48 15.48
C ASP A 396 13.97 -10.97 14.06
N ILE A 397 13.12 -10.23 13.33
CA ILE A 397 12.76 -10.50 11.94
C ILE A 397 14.01 -10.45 11.04
N SER A 398 14.81 -9.39 11.16
CA SER A 398 16.06 -9.22 10.40
C SER A 398 17.07 -10.35 10.66
N SER A 399 16.98 -11.02 11.81
CA SER A 399 17.87 -12.09 12.24
C SER A 399 17.40 -13.50 11.85
N LEU A 400 16.19 -13.64 11.28
CA LEU A 400 15.61 -14.93 10.90
C LEU A 400 16.42 -15.65 9.82
N LYS A 401 16.46 -16.99 9.91
CA LYS A 401 17.16 -17.88 8.96
C LYS A 401 16.19 -18.84 8.26
N ASN A 402 15.07 -18.31 7.77
CA ASN A 402 13.99 -19.08 7.13
C ASN A 402 14.00 -19.01 5.60
N GLN A 403 15.18 -19.06 4.97
CA GLN A 403 15.35 -19.10 3.52
C GLN A 403 14.50 -20.23 2.90
N ASP A 404 13.89 -19.94 1.76
CA ASP A 404 12.94 -20.79 1.02
C ASP A 404 11.65 -21.19 1.78
N LYS A 405 11.46 -20.71 3.03
CA LYS A 405 10.37 -21.04 3.96
C LYS A 405 9.60 -19.78 4.38
N PHE A 406 9.02 -19.07 3.42
CA PHE A 406 8.33 -17.80 3.69
C PHE A 406 6.86 -18.03 4.10
N PRO A 407 6.45 -17.76 5.37
CA PRO A 407 5.06 -17.84 5.80
C PRO A 407 4.17 -16.76 5.16
N ILE A 408 2.87 -17.03 5.12
CA ILE A 408 1.81 -16.02 5.08
C ILE A 408 1.45 -15.66 6.53
N ILE A 409 1.33 -14.38 6.87
CA ILE A 409 1.09 -13.92 8.24
C ILE A 409 -0.26 -13.20 8.35
N PHE A 410 -1.08 -13.56 9.34
CA PHE A 410 -2.22 -12.75 9.76
C PHE A 410 -1.99 -12.23 11.20
N SER A 411 -2.01 -10.91 11.35
CA SER A 411 -1.64 -10.21 12.58
C SER A 411 -2.82 -9.44 13.16
N VAL A 412 -3.53 -10.02 14.13
CA VAL A 412 -4.49 -9.27 14.97
C VAL A 412 -3.72 -8.47 16.03
N ALA A 413 -3.25 -7.30 15.63
CA ALA A 413 -2.49 -6.37 16.47
C ALA A 413 -2.58 -4.93 15.93
N CYS A 414 -2.35 -3.96 16.80
CA CYS A 414 -2.34 -2.53 16.45
C CYS A 414 -1.13 -2.15 15.59
N SER A 415 -1.38 -1.44 14.50
CA SER A 415 -0.38 -0.71 13.70
C SER A 415 0.77 -1.54 13.11
N THR A 416 0.69 -2.87 13.07
CA THR A 416 1.81 -3.73 12.60
C THR A 416 2.08 -3.65 11.10
N GLY A 417 1.09 -3.22 10.31
CA GLY A 417 1.22 -2.87 8.89
C GLY A 417 1.09 -1.36 8.67
N ARG A 418 1.68 -0.53 9.54
CA ARG A 418 1.67 0.93 9.40
C ARG A 418 2.77 1.41 8.46
N TYR A 419 2.53 1.24 7.17
CA TYR A 419 3.29 1.80 6.05
C TYR A 419 3.10 3.34 5.92
N ILE A 420 2.86 4.05 7.02
CA ILE A 420 2.60 5.49 7.03
C ILE A 420 3.20 6.16 8.26
N PHE A 421 3.50 7.46 8.12
CA PHE A 421 4.03 8.33 9.17
C PHE A 421 3.51 8.07 10.61
N ASP A 422 4.39 8.25 11.59
CA ASP A 422 4.04 8.19 13.01
C ASP A 422 3.32 9.48 13.44
N LYS A 423 4.08 10.56 13.68
CA LYS A 423 3.57 11.82 14.24
C LYS A 423 3.81 13.05 13.37
N LYS A 424 4.70 12.99 12.38
CA LYS A 424 5.06 14.13 11.53
C LYS A 424 4.77 13.78 10.08
N PHE A 425 4.11 14.68 9.36
CA PHE A 425 3.71 14.43 7.98
C PHE A 425 3.63 15.71 7.15
N LYS A 426 3.69 15.57 5.84
CA LYS A 426 3.39 16.62 4.87
C LYS A 426 1.88 16.67 4.66
N ALA A 427 1.27 17.81 4.95
CA ALA A 427 -0.13 18.08 4.68
C ALA A 427 -0.36 18.44 3.19
N LYS A 428 -1.58 18.20 2.69
CA LYS A 428 -2.03 18.49 1.32
C LYS A 428 -1.93 19.98 0.93
N ASN A 429 -1.80 20.88 1.90
CA ASN A 429 -1.54 22.31 1.70
C ASN A 429 -0.04 22.65 1.58
N GLY A 430 0.85 21.66 1.49
CA GLY A 430 2.30 21.84 1.34
C GLY A 430 3.06 22.14 2.64
N LYS A 431 2.38 22.28 3.79
CA LYS A 431 3.04 22.46 5.10
C LYS A 431 3.45 21.14 5.73
N ASP A 432 4.48 21.20 6.58
CA ASP A 432 4.84 20.11 7.47
C ASP A 432 4.04 20.25 8.77
N PHE A 433 3.41 19.18 9.24
CA PHE A 433 2.61 19.13 10.47
C PHE A 433 3.27 18.19 11.50
N ASP A 434 3.13 18.50 12.79
CA ASP A 434 3.64 17.71 13.89
C ASP A 434 2.54 17.47 14.94
N LEU A 435 2.01 16.25 14.95
CA LEU A 435 0.98 15.80 15.86
C LEU A 435 1.38 15.99 17.34
N SER A 436 2.66 15.82 17.65
CA SER A 436 3.14 15.90 19.04
C SER A 436 3.09 17.31 19.63
N VAL A 437 3.09 18.35 18.78
CA VAL A 437 3.01 19.76 19.21
C VAL A 437 1.57 20.20 19.48
N SER A 438 0.59 19.58 18.82
CA SER A 438 -0.84 19.87 19.06
C SER A 438 -1.39 19.21 20.33
N CYS A 439 -0.61 18.34 20.97
CA CYS A 439 -1.06 17.50 22.08
C CYS A 439 -0.60 18.04 23.43
N LYS A 440 -1.53 18.10 24.39
CA LYS A 440 -1.22 18.45 25.78
C LYS A 440 -0.69 17.21 26.50
N TYR A 441 0.53 17.30 27.03
CA TYR A 441 1.15 16.21 27.79
C TYR A 441 0.36 15.89 29.06
N ASP A 442 -0.10 14.64 29.17
CA ASP A 442 -0.65 14.04 30.39
C ASP A 442 0.33 12.96 30.88
N PRO A 443 0.92 13.09 32.09
CA PRO A 443 1.85 12.09 32.63
C PRO A 443 1.19 10.77 33.03
N ASN A 444 -0.15 10.69 33.12
CA ASN A 444 -0.88 9.49 33.54
C ASN A 444 -1.45 8.66 32.38
N ASN A 445 -1.52 9.23 31.17
CA ASN A 445 -1.95 8.51 29.97
C ASN A 445 -0.76 8.21 29.05
N HIS A 446 -0.67 6.97 28.58
CA HIS A 446 0.34 6.60 27.60
C HIS A 446 0.13 7.38 26.29
N ILE A 447 1.21 7.91 25.72
CA ILE A 447 1.23 8.88 24.59
C ILE A 447 0.66 8.29 23.26
N GLN A 448 0.22 7.03 23.27
CA GLN A 448 -0.44 6.37 22.12
C GLN A 448 -1.80 6.95 21.74
N GLY A 449 -2.48 7.69 22.63
CA GLY A 449 -3.82 8.27 22.38
C GLY A 449 -3.83 9.72 21.87
N CYS A 450 -2.69 10.29 21.49
CA CYS A 450 -2.57 11.73 21.20
C CYS A 450 -2.94 12.10 19.74
N LEU A 451 -4.24 12.09 19.43
CA LEU A 451 -4.83 12.89 18.35
C LEU A 451 -5.30 14.26 18.91
N PRO A 452 -5.43 15.32 18.08
CA PRO A 452 -5.71 16.68 18.55
C PRO A 452 -7.22 16.92 18.74
N ALA A 453 -7.77 16.53 19.89
CA ALA A 453 -9.12 16.95 20.30
C ALA A 453 -9.13 18.42 20.76
N PRO A 454 -9.79 19.36 20.05
CA PRO A 454 -9.83 20.77 20.47
C PRO A 454 -10.54 20.98 21.81
N GLN A 455 -11.37 20.02 22.23
CA GLN A 455 -12.03 20.01 23.54
C GLN A 455 -11.05 19.72 24.69
N ALA A 456 -10.01 18.90 24.46
CA ALA A 456 -8.97 18.60 25.44
C ALA A 456 -7.82 19.61 25.44
N ASN A 457 -7.54 20.21 24.28
CA ASN A 457 -6.58 21.30 24.12
C ASN A 457 -7.12 22.38 23.15
N PRO A 458 -7.66 23.51 23.65
CA PRO A 458 -8.13 24.62 22.81
C PRO A 458 -7.04 25.33 21.99
N LEU A 459 -5.76 24.97 22.17
CA LEU A 459 -4.63 25.45 21.38
C LEU A 459 -4.13 24.41 20.33
N ALA A 460 -4.79 23.26 20.22
CA ALA A 460 -4.46 22.25 19.22
C ALA A 460 -4.84 22.73 17.81
N GLU A 461 -3.93 22.57 16.84
CA GLU A 461 -4.27 22.77 15.42
C GLU A 461 -5.06 21.54 14.93
N TYR A 462 -6.18 21.77 14.23
CA TYR A 462 -6.97 20.70 13.62
C TYR A 462 -6.09 19.90 12.66
N MET A 463 -6.07 18.56 12.80
CA MET A 463 -5.22 17.69 11.99
C MET A 463 -5.51 17.89 10.49
N PRO A 464 -4.59 18.48 9.72
CA PRO A 464 -4.81 18.76 8.31
C PRO A 464 -4.83 17.47 7.50
N GLU A 465 -5.46 17.51 6.33
CA GLU A 465 -5.44 16.39 5.38
C GLU A 465 -3.99 16.06 4.99
N PRO A 466 -3.53 14.81 5.18
CA PRO A 466 -2.22 14.40 4.71
C PRO A 466 -2.11 14.49 3.19
N SER A 467 -0.92 14.81 2.69
CA SER A 467 -0.57 14.63 1.28
C SER A 467 -0.64 13.13 0.92
N THR A 468 -1.16 12.82 -0.27
CA THR A 468 -1.28 11.44 -0.78
C THR A 468 0.07 10.75 -0.90
N ILE A 469 1.13 11.49 -1.22
CA ILE A 469 2.54 11.05 -1.14
C ILE A 469 3.23 11.84 -0.03
N GLN A 470 4.09 11.18 0.74
CA GLN A 470 4.89 11.77 1.81
C GLN A 470 6.36 11.92 1.42
N PRO A 471 7.09 12.91 1.94
CA PRO A 471 8.55 12.90 1.88
C PRO A 471 9.13 11.74 2.72
N ALA A 472 10.12 11.01 2.19
CA ALA A 472 10.78 9.87 2.87
C ALA A 472 11.24 10.14 4.32
N LYS A 473 11.52 11.40 4.69
CA LYS A 473 11.78 11.83 6.08
C LYS A 473 10.61 11.61 7.07
N TYR A 474 9.44 11.21 6.58
CA TYR A 474 8.24 10.89 7.35
C TYR A 474 7.76 9.44 7.15
N ASP A 475 8.46 8.66 6.33
CA ASP A 475 8.25 7.23 6.20
C ASP A 475 8.69 6.49 7.49
N ILE A 476 8.08 5.34 7.82
CA ILE A 476 8.46 4.51 8.97
C ILE A 476 8.34 3.01 8.67
N ASP A 477 9.44 2.28 8.88
CA ASP A 477 9.50 0.85 8.51
C ASP A 477 8.55 -0.06 9.33
N SER A 478 7.39 -0.48 8.82
CA SER A 478 6.47 -1.32 9.59
C SER A 478 6.96 -2.76 9.78
N MET A 479 6.32 -3.49 10.70
CA MET A 479 6.60 -4.91 10.93
C MET A 479 6.29 -5.75 9.67
N ALA A 480 5.28 -5.33 8.88
CA ALA A 480 4.99 -5.92 7.58
C ALA A 480 6.15 -5.73 6.60
N GLU A 481 6.70 -4.52 6.47
CA GLU A 481 7.85 -4.25 5.59
C GLU A 481 9.10 -5.02 6.00
N TYR A 482 9.39 -5.10 7.31
CA TYR A 482 10.50 -5.91 7.81
C TYR A 482 10.37 -7.39 7.47
N PHE A 483 9.14 -7.91 7.44
CA PHE A 483 8.88 -9.28 6.96
C PHE A 483 9.00 -9.40 5.43
N LEU A 484 8.53 -8.40 4.67
CA LEU A 484 8.35 -8.51 3.22
C LEU A 484 9.55 -8.03 2.41
N VAL A 485 10.12 -6.86 2.70
CA VAL A 485 11.04 -6.16 1.77
C VAL A 485 12.44 -5.91 2.33
N LYS A 486 12.60 -5.70 3.64
CA LYS A 486 13.87 -5.26 4.28
C LYS A 486 14.96 -6.36 4.33
N GLY A 487 14.69 -7.55 3.80
CA GLY A 487 15.63 -8.66 3.72
C GLY A 487 15.24 -9.63 2.61
N ARG A 488 16.22 -10.19 1.90
CA ARG A 488 16.03 -11.04 0.71
C ARG A 488 15.62 -12.47 1.04
N ASP A 489 16.41 -13.12 1.88
CA ASP A 489 16.39 -14.57 2.14
C ASP A 489 15.69 -14.96 3.44
N ASN A 490 14.94 -14.05 4.05
CA ASN A 490 14.22 -14.29 5.30
C ASN A 490 12.91 -13.49 5.41
N GLY A 491 12.16 -13.66 6.50
CA GLY A 491 10.90 -12.97 6.73
C GLY A 491 9.68 -13.75 6.21
N ALA A 492 8.78 -13.11 5.45
CA ALA A 492 7.49 -13.66 5.02
C ALA A 492 7.22 -13.37 3.54
N ILE A 493 6.22 -14.05 2.96
CA ILE A 493 5.74 -13.78 1.59
C ILE A 493 4.53 -12.84 1.56
N ALA A 494 3.73 -12.81 2.62
CA ALA A 494 2.61 -11.87 2.75
C ALA A 494 2.27 -11.60 4.22
N PHE A 495 1.67 -10.44 4.49
CA PHE A 495 1.28 -10.00 5.81
C PHE A 495 -0.09 -9.30 5.75
N MET A 496 -1.07 -9.79 6.52
CA MET A 496 -2.34 -9.09 6.75
C MET A 496 -2.28 -8.45 8.13
N GLY A 497 -2.43 -7.13 8.18
CA GLY A 497 -2.25 -6.33 9.39
C GLY A 497 -2.87 -4.96 9.27
N SER A 498 -2.71 -4.15 10.33
CA SER A 498 -3.37 -2.85 10.45
C SER A 498 -2.40 -1.67 10.37
N THR A 499 -2.89 -0.54 9.84
CA THR A 499 -2.16 0.76 9.86
C THR A 499 -2.28 1.52 11.18
N ASP A 500 -3.24 1.14 12.03
CA ASP A 500 -3.62 1.89 13.23
C ASP A 500 -4.28 0.99 14.28
N ALA A 501 -4.63 1.53 15.46
CA ALA A 501 -5.16 0.79 16.60
C ALA A 501 -6.39 -0.10 16.29
N THR A 502 -6.37 -1.33 16.81
CA THR A 502 -7.34 -2.40 16.51
C THR A 502 -8.18 -2.84 17.71
N GLN A 503 -9.39 -3.30 17.46
CA GLN A 503 -10.35 -3.88 18.41
C GLN A 503 -10.95 -5.19 17.84
N GLY A 504 -11.91 -5.80 18.54
CA GLY A 504 -12.45 -7.13 18.26
C GLY A 504 -12.89 -7.43 16.82
N ALA A 505 -13.27 -6.42 16.02
CA ALA A 505 -13.51 -6.57 14.58
C ALA A 505 -12.35 -7.27 13.84
N ALA A 506 -11.09 -7.01 14.24
CA ALA A 506 -9.92 -7.67 13.68
C ALA A 506 -9.91 -9.20 13.90
N GLN A 507 -10.45 -9.67 15.03
CA GLN A 507 -10.61 -11.10 15.33
C GLN A 507 -11.63 -11.75 14.39
N THR A 508 -12.67 -11.01 14.00
CA THR A 508 -13.69 -11.47 13.05
C THR A 508 -13.14 -11.52 11.61
N ILE A 509 -12.29 -10.57 11.21
CA ILE A 509 -11.59 -10.60 9.92
C ILE A 509 -10.62 -11.80 9.88
N ASP A 510 -9.87 -12.07 10.96
CA ASP A 510 -9.01 -13.26 11.10
C ASP A 510 -9.81 -14.57 10.98
N GLN A 511 -11.01 -14.65 11.60
CA GLN A 511 -11.90 -15.81 11.47
C GLN A 511 -12.36 -16.04 10.02
N TYR A 512 -12.74 -14.99 9.30
CA TYR A 512 -13.13 -15.13 7.89
C TYR A 512 -11.95 -15.46 6.97
N PHE A 513 -10.76 -14.92 7.24
CA PHE A 513 -9.55 -15.26 6.48
C PHE A 513 -9.12 -16.71 6.74
N SER A 514 -8.97 -17.08 8.01
CA SER A 514 -8.51 -18.43 8.40
C SER A 514 -9.47 -19.53 7.97
N SER A 515 -10.78 -19.25 7.83
CA SER A 515 -11.74 -20.21 7.29
C SER A 515 -11.65 -20.38 5.76
N ILE A 516 -11.51 -19.31 4.96
CA ILE A 516 -11.33 -19.44 3.49
C ILE A 516 -9.96 -20.02 3.11
N TYR A 517 -8.92 -19.72 3.90
CA TYR A 517 -7.58 -20.30 3.79
C TYR A 517 -7.57 -21.83 3.99
N SER A 518 -8.53 -22.37 4.75
CA SER A 518 -8.76 -23.82 4.82
C SER A 518 -9.40 -24.33 3.51
N LEU A 519 -8.63 -25.09 2.73
CA LEU A 519 -8.87 -25.25 1.29
C LEU A 519 -10.21 -25.88 0.90
N GLU A 520 -10.79 -26.77 1.72
CA GLU A 520 -12.09 -27.38 1.43
C GLU A 520 -13.17 -26.31 1.17
N PHE A 521 -13.16 -25.22 1.94
CA PHE A 521 -14.15 -24.15 1.79
C PHE A 521 -13.92 -23.31 0.52
N SER A 522 -12.67 -23.15 0.07
CA SER A 522 -12.35 -22.53 -1.22
C SER A 522 -12.79 -23.37 -2.42
N TRP A 523 -12.64 -24.70 -2.35
CA TRP A 523 -13.20 -25.61 -3.36
C TRP A 523 -14.73 -25.58 -3.38
N GLN A 524 -15.40 -25.43 -2.22
CA GLN A 524 -16.85 -25.19 -2.15
C GLN A 524 -17.30 -23.85 -2.77
N LYS A 525 -16.37 -22.98 -3.21
CA LYS A 525 -16.64 -21.76 -4.00
C LYS A 525 -16.20 -21.88 -5.47
N ASN A 526 -15.77 -23.06 -5.93
CA ASN A 526 -15.22 -23.31 -7.27
C ASN A 526 -14.01 -22.44 -7.64
N ILE A 527 -13.15 -22.09 -6.67
CA ILE A 527 -11.91 -21.35 -6.92
C ILE A 527 -10.81 -22.36 -7.28
N GLU A 528 -10.49 -22.50 -8.56
CA GLU A 528 -9.33 -23.28 -9.02
C GLU A 528 -8.04 -22.48 -8.81
N ASN A 529 -7.02 -23.10 -8.20
CA ASN A 529 -5.73 -22.49 -7.87
C ASN A 529 -5.82 -21.15 -7.11
N PRO A 530 -6.45 -21.13 -5.92
CA PRO A 530 -6.75 -19.88 -5.20
C PRO A 530 -5.52 -19.04 -4.89
N THR A 531 -5.67 -17.74 -5.14
CA THR A 531 -4.69 -16.72 -4.79
C THR A 531 -4.97 -16.12 -3.42
N LEU A 532 -3.96 -15.43 -2.88
CA LEU A 532 -4.12 -14.66 -1.65
C LEU A 532 -5.14 -13.50 -1.80
N GLY A 533 -5.26 -12.94 -3.00
CA GLY A 533 -6.28 -11.96 -3.35
C GLY A 533 -7.70 -12.51 -3.29
N ASP A 534 -7.92 -13.75 -3.73
CA ASP A 534 -9.23 -14.41 -3.63
C ASP A 534 -9.65 -14.60 -2.17
N PHE A 535 -8.73 -15.05 -1.33
CA PHE A 535 -8.95 -15.15 0.12
C PHE A 535 -9.28 -13.78 0.73
N TRP A 536 -8.54 -12.74 0.34
CA TRP A 536 -8.74 -11.38 0.85
C TRP A 536 -10.09 -10.78 0.44
N LYS A 537 -10.45 -10.88 -0.84
CA LYS A 537 -11.77 -10.45 -1.36
C LYS A 537 -12.92 -11.23 -0.72
N TYR A 538 -12.79 -12.55 -0.55
CA TYR A 538 -13.80 -13.32 0.17
C TYR A 538 -13.93 -12.85 1.63
N THR A 539 -12.80 -12.65 2.32
CA THR A 539 -12.75 -12.20 3.72
C THR A 539 -13.47 -10.87 3.89
N ILE A 540 -13.11 -9.85 3.10
CA ILE A 540 -13.67 -8.51 3.22
C ILE A 540 -15.14 -8.48 2.80
N ASN A 541 -15.54 -9.08 1.67
CA ASN A 541 -16.93 -9.03 1.23
C ASN A 541 -17.86 -9.85 2.17
N THR A 542 -17.34 -10.90 2.79
CA THR A 542 -18.05 -11.65 3.84
C THR A 542 -18.11 -10.87 5.16
N TYR A 543 -17.06 -10.12 5.50
CA TYR A 543 -17.08 -9.21 6.64
C TYR A 543 -18.14 -8.12 6.45
N ASN A 544 -18.15 -7.47 5.28
CA ASN A 544 -19.07 -6.39 4.96
C ASN A 544 -20.52 -6.83 5.08
N LYS A 545 -20.88 -7.91 4.36
CA LYS A 545 -22.23 -8.48 4.32
C LYS A 545 -22.81 -8.82 5.70
N ASN A 546 -21.97 -9.14 6.69
CA ASN A 546 -22.41 -9.61 8.00
C ASN A 546 -22.29 -8.56 9.13
N HIS A 547 -21.39 -7.57 9.01
CA HIS A 547 -21.04 -6.64 10.11
C HIS A 547 -21.15 -5.16 9.74
N VAL A 548 -21.28 -4.83 8.45
CA VAL A 548 -21.08 -3.47 7.92
C VAL A 548 -22.41 -2.94 7.36
N ASN A 549 -23.43 -2.97 8.22
CA ASN A 549 -24.74 -2.37 7.96
C ASN A 549 -24.74 -0.94 8.55
N MET A 550 -24.10 -0.02 7.84
CA MET A 550 -23.47 1.18 8.44
C MET A 550 -24.36 2.40 8.63
N ASP A 551 -25.57 2.39 8.08
CA ASP A 551 -26.26 3.63 7.76
C ASP A 551 -26.73 4.41 8.98
N LYS A 552 -26.93 3.79 10.15
CA LYS A 552 -27.47 4.48 11.34
C LYS A 552 -27.08 3.82 12.66
N GLU A 553 -26.97 4.65 13.69
CA GLU A 553 -26.96 4.24 15.10
C GLU A 553 -28.38 3.82 15.57
N GLU A 554 -28.91 2.70 15.06
CA GLU A 554 -30.25 2.19 15.47
C GLU A 554 -30.24 1.35 16.76
N SER A 555 -29.06 1.10 17.34
CA SER A 555 -28.90 0.28 18.55
C SER A 555 -28.13 1.02 19.64
N ASN A 556 -28.37 0.67 20.91
CA ASN A 556 -27.60 1.18 22.05
C ASN A 556 -26.18 0.56 22.15
N ASN A 557 -25.59 0.17 21.02
CA ASN A 557 -24.22 -0.29 20.95
C ASN A 557 -23.27 0.90 20.90
N TRP A 558 -22.63 1.19 22.03
CA TRP A 558 -21.67 2.29 22.22
C TRP A 558 -20.51 2.34 21.19
N ARG A 559 -20.26 1.27 20.42
CA ARG A 559 -19.24 1.23 19.36
C ARG A 559 -19.74 0.61 18.04
N ALA A 560 -20.93 1.00 17.59
CA ALA A 560 -21.42 0.69 16.24
C ALA A 560 -20.51 1.15 15.09
N ASP A 561 -19.54 2.06 15.32
CA ASP A 561 -18.53 2.47 14.33
C ASP A 561 -17.40 1.47 14.14
N ILE A 562 -17.15 0.57 15.12
CA ILE A 562 -16.00 -0.34 15.10
C ILE A 562 -15.90 -1.15 13.81
N PRO A 563 -16.96 -1.79 13.27
CA PRO A 563 -16.84 -2.61 12.07
C PRO A 563 -16.27 -1.83 10.88
N PHE A 564 -16.82 -0.65 10.62
CA PHE A 564 -16.35 0.24 9.56
C PHE A 564 -14.93 0.76 9.82
N ALA A 565 -14.68 1.21 11.05
CA ALA A 565 -13.40 1.78 11.46
C ALA A 565 -12.23 0.80 11.36
N HIS A 566 -12.47 -0.52 11.40
CA HIS A 566 -11.44 -1.55 11.31
C HIS A 566 -11.24 -2.08 9.90
N LEU A 567 -12.33 -2.19 9.13
CA LEU A 567 -12.28 -2.47 7.71
C LEU A 567 -11.30 -1.52 7.00
N LEU A 568 -11.46 -0.21 7.19
CA LEU A 568 -10.60 0.81 6.59
C LEU A 568 -9.12 0.70 6.98
N LYS A 569 -8.77 0.07 8.12
CA LYS A 569 -7.39 0.00 8.64
C LYS A 569 -6.63 -1.26 8.24
N TYR A 570 -7.31 -2.31 7.77
CA TYR A 570 -6.72 -3.61 7.51
C TYR A 570 -6.42 -3.82 6.04
N HIS A 571 -5.20 -4.26 5.73
CA HIS A 571 -4.75 -4.44 4.35
C HIS A 571 -4.02 -5.78 4.15
N LEU A 572 -4.02 -6.22 2.89
CA LEU A 572 -3.13 -7.24 2.37
C LEU A 572 -1.83 -6.57 1.95
N PHE A 573 -0.73 -6.90 2.64
CA PHE A 573 0.62 -6.56 2.20
C PHE A 573 1.25 -7.77 1.52
N GLY A 574 1.69 -7.58 0.28
CA GLY A 574 2.20 -8.58 -0.63
C GLY A 574 1.44 -8.64 -1.97
N ASP A 575 1.83 -9.58 -2.82
CA ASP A 575 1.24 -9.86 -4.13
C ASP A 575 -0.15 -10.52 -3.99
N PRO A 576 -1.24 -9.87 -4.44
CA PRO A 576 -2.58 -10.47 -4.42
C PRO A 576 -2.74 -11.61 -5.42
N SER A 577 -1.92 -11.69 -6.47
CA SER A 577 -1.91 -12.81 -7.43
C SER A 577 -1.08 -14.01 -6.97
N LEU A 578 -0.50 -13.96 -5.77
CA LEU A 578 0.30 -15.03 -5.19
C LEU A 578 -0.56 -16.28 -5.02
N ARG A 579 -0.19 -17.36 -5.71
CA ARG A 579 -0.81 -18.67 -5.56
C ARG A 579 -0.43 -19.24 -4.19
N ALA A 580 -1.44 -19.48 -3.34
CA ALA A 580 -1.23 -19.72 -1.91
C ALA A 580 -0.37 -20.95 -1.56
N TRP A 581 -0.14 -21.86 -2.52
CA TRP A 581 0.67 -23.07 -2.33
C TRP A 581 1.72 -23.27 -3.44
N GLY A 582 2.11 -22.18 -4.11
CA GLY A 582 3.06 -22.18 -5.23
C GLY A 582 2.49 -22.73 -6.54
N ILE A 583 3.37 -23.24 -7.40
CA ILE A 583 3.08 -23.77 -8.74
C ILE A 583 3.74 -25.16 -8.89
N GLU A 584 3.10 -26.11 -9.58
CA GLU A 584 3.74 -27.36 -10.05
C GLU A 584 4.60 -27.15 -11.31
#